data_AF-A0A4Y2WQP1-F1
#
_entry.id   AF-A0A4Y2WQP1-F1
#
_cell.length_a   1.000
_cell.length_b   1.000
_cell.length_c   1.000
_cell.angle_alpha   90.00
_cell.angle_beta   90.00
_cell.angle_gamma   90.00
#
_symmetry.space_group_name_H-M   'P 1'
#
loop_
_entity.id
_entity.type
_entity.pdbx_description
1 polymer ?
#
loop_
_entity_poly.entity_id
_entity_poly.type
_entity_poly.pdbx_seq_one_letter_code
_entity_poly.pdbx_strand_id
1 'polypeptide(L)' 'MREKGSVHPVGGLGRPKLHSTDEEIDILAYFCSHPHSSVLTAASEMNVPPTTVWRILRENQWHPFSIHGVQGEEPK' A
#
# COMPACT_ATOMS: atom_id res chain seq x y z
N MET A 1 -10.11 22.85 44.62
CA MET A 1 -9.62 23.26 43.28
C MET A 1 -9.09 22.02 42.59
N ARG A 2 -9.79 21.48 41.58
CA ARG A 2 -9.33 20.35 40.76
C ARG A 2 -9.55 20.74 39.31
N GLU A 3 -8.46 20.87 38.56
CA GLU A 3 -8.48 21.24 37.14
C GLU A 3 -8.56 20.02 36.22
N LYS A 4 -9.38 20.20 35.18
CA LYS A 4 -9.45 19.64 33.82
C LYS A 4 -9.04 18.18 33.51
N GLY A 5 -9.98 17.54 32.83
CA GLY A 5 -9.74 16.62 31.72
C GLY A 5 -10.99 16.47 30.86
N SER A 6 -11.26 17.41 29.96
CA SER A 6 -12.29 17.24 28.92
C SER A 6 -11.75 16.27 27.88
N VAL A 7 -12.19 15.02 27.93
CA VAL A 7 -11.87 14.05 26.88
C VAL A 7 -12.85 14.31 25.74
N HIS A 8 -12.42 15.08 24.75
CA HIS A 8 -13.15 15.20 23.51
C HIS A 8 -13.13 13.83 22.83
N PRO A 9 -14.28 13.19 22.53
CA PRO A 9 -14.28 12.03 21.65
C PRO A 9 -13.80 12.52 20.29
N VAL A 10 -12.57 12.17 19.93
CA VAL A 10 -12.07 12.31 18.56
C VAL A 10 -13.06 11.56 17.68
N GLY A 11 -13.58 12.27 16.68
CA GLY A 11 -14.68 11.88 15.82
C GLY A 11 -14.60 10.43 15.35
N GLY A 12 -15.78 9.85 15.21
CA GLY A 12 -16.00 8.43 14.97
C GLY A 12 -15.03 7.81 13.98
N LEU A 13 -14.62 6.58 14.29
CA LEU A 13 -14.10 5.61 13.33
C LEU A 13 -15.09 5.53 12.16
N GLY A 14 -14.88 6.37 11.15
CA GLY A 14 -15.60 6.31 9.90
C GLY A 14 -15.43 4.89 9.37
N ARG A 15 -16.56 4.27 9.04
CA ARG A 15 -16.64 2.93 8.43
C ARG A 15 -15.49 2.76 7.44
N PRO A 16 -14.59 1.77 7.61
CA PRO A 16 -13.53 1.55 6.65
C PRO A 16 -14.21 1.38 5.29
N LYS A 17 -13.79 2.21 4.33
CA LYS A 17 -14.28 2.14 2.96
C LYS A 17 -13.72 0.84 2.41
N LEU A 18 -14.51 -0.23 2.51
CA LEU A 18 -14.29 -1.49 1.82
C LEU A 18 -14.08 -1.10 0.35
N HIS A 19 -12.83 -1.10 -0.12
CA HIS A 19 -12.64 -1.31 -1.54
C HIS A 19 -13.25 -2.67 -1.87
N SER A 20 -13.80 -2.80 -3.07
CA SER A 20 -14.22 -4.12 -3.53
C SER A 20 -13.02 -5.03 -3.39
N THR A 21 -13.16 -6.14 -2.68
CA THR A 21 -12.12 -7.17 -2.53
C THR A 21 -11.54 -7.61 -3.87
N ASP A 22 -12.32 -7.45 -4.94
CA ASP A 22 -11.95 -7.61 -6.33
C ASP A 22 -10.74 -6.73 -6.74
N GLU A 23 -10.79 -5.42 -6.49
CA GLU A 23 -9.69 -4.50 -6.83
C GLU A 23 -8.40 -4.85 -6.08
N GLU A 24 -8.52 -5.29 -4.83
CA GLU A 24 -7.38 -5.75 -4.03
C GLU A 24 -6.74 -7.00 -4.62
N ILE A 25 -7.56 -8.00 -4.94
CA ILE A 25 -7.10 -9.26 -5.54
C ILE A 25 -6.40 -8.98 -6.88
N ASP A 26 -6.99 -8.13 -7.72
CA ASP A 26 -6.43 -7.79 -9.03
C ASP A 26 -5.09 -7.06 -8.89
N ILE A 27 -4.96 -6.12 -7.95
CA ILE A 27 -3.72 -5.37 -7.73
C ILE A 27 -2.62 -6.34 -7.26
N LEU A 28 -2.93 -7.23 -6.33
CA LEU A 28 -1.96 -8.23 -5.86
C LEU A 28 -1.58 -9.22 -6.98
N ALA A 29 -2.55 -9.69 -7.77
CA ALA A 29 -2.31 -10.59 -8.90
C ALA A 29 -1.44 -9.95 -9.99
N TYR A 30 -1.62 -8.65 -10.25
CA TYR A 30 -0.80 -7.88 -11.18
C TYR A 30 0.67 -7.88 -10.76
N PHE A 31 0.96 -7.56 -9.49
CA PHE A 31 2.32 -7.51 -8.96
C PHE A 31 2.93 -8.93 -8.77
N CYS A 32 2.11 -9.97 -8.60
CA CYS A 32 2.57 -11.36 -8.73
C CYS A 32 3.15 -11.65 -10.12
N SER A 33 2.51 -11.13 -11.17
CA SER A 33 2.92 -11.34 -12.57
C SER A 33 4.01 -10.37 -13.01
N HIS A 34 4.05 -9.18 -12.41
CA HIS A 34 4.98 -8.10 -12.73
C HIS A 34 5.66 -7.56 -11.45
N PRO A 35 6.54 -8.34 -10.81
CA PRO A 35 7.10 -7.99 -9.50
C PRO A 35 7.95 -6.72 -9.50
N HIS A 36 8.43 -6.28 -10.66
CA HIS A 36 9.27 -5.09 -10.82
C HIS A 36 8.50 -3.87 -11.34
N SER A 37 7.18 -3.99 -11.56
CA SER A 37 6.37 -2.87 -11.99
C SER A 37 6.32 -1.79 -10.92
N SER A 38 6.29 -0.52 -11.34
CA SER A 38 6.12 0.57 -10.39
C SER A 38 4.65 0.72 -9.99
N VAL A 39 4.40 1.33 -8.82
CA VAL A 39 3.04 1.68 -8.37
C VAL A 39 2.31 2.56 -9.38
N LEU A 40 3.03 3.49 -10.03
CA LEU A 40 2.44 4.37 -11.06
C LEU A 40 2.06 3.60 -12.33
N THR A 41 2.91 2.66 -12.75
CA THR A 41 2.64 1.78 -13.89
C THR A 41 1.40 0.93 -13.63
N ALA A 42 1.36 0.23 -12.50
CA ALA A 42 0.22 -0.60 -12.10
C ALA A 42 -1.08 0.22 -12.03
N ALA A 43 -1.02 1.40 -11.43
CA ALA A 43 -2.17 2.31 -11.32
C ALA A 43 -2.72 2.73 -12.69
N SER A 44 -1.84 3.04 -13.64
CA SER A 44 -2.23 3.43 -14.99
C SER A 44 -2.83 2.26 -15.76
N GLU A 45 -2.24 1.06 -15.67
CA GLU A 45 -2.73 -0.12 -16.39
C GLU A 45 -4.08 -0.61 -15.86
N MET A 46 -4.25 -0.58 -14.54
CA MET A 46 -5.47 -1.04 -13.88
C MET A 46 -6.54 0.04 -13.74
N ASN A 47 -6.28 1.27 -14.21
CA ASN A 47 -7.18 2.42 -14.09
C ASN A 47 -7.60 2.73 -12.63
N VAL A 48 -6.70 2.50 -11.67
CA VAL A 48 -6.94 2.76 -10.25
C VAL A 48 -6.08 3.92 -9.75
N PRO A 49 -6.50 4.67 -8.73
CA PRO A 49 -5.67 5.70 -8.14
C PRO A 49 -4.35 5.13 -7.57
N PRO A 50 -3.19 5.77 -7.78
CA PRO A 50 -1.92 5.31 -7.22
C PRO A 50 -1.94 5.18 -5.69
N THR A 51 -2.73 6.01 -5.02
CA THR A 51 -2.94 5.95 -3.56
C THR A 51 -3.63 4.66 -3.12
N THR A 52 -4.55 4.13 -3.93
CA THR A 52 -5.23 2.85 -3.69
C THR A 52 -4.23 1.70 -3.77
N VAL A 53 -3.43 1.65 -4.82
CA VAL A 53 -2.37 0.65 -5.01
C VAL A 53 -1.38 0.69 -3.85
N TRP A 54 -0.90 1.89 -3.49
CA TRP A 54 0.05 2.05 -2.40
C TRP A 54 -0.52 1.61 -1.04
N ARG A 55 -1.80 1.91 -0.77
CA ARG A 55 -2.47 1.47 0.45
C ARG A 55 -2.59 -0.06 0.50
N ILE A 56 -3.06 -0.69 -0.58
CA ILE A 56 -3.24 -2.15 -0.65
C ILE A 56 -1.93 -2.90 -0.46
N LEU A 57 -0.86 -2.45 -1.13
CA LEU A 57 0.47 -3.04 -0.97
C LEU A 57 0.97 -2.89 0.47
N ARG A 58 0.75 -1.72 1.10
CA ARG A 58 1.14 -1.48 2.49
C ARG A 58 0.36 -2.35 3.48
N GLU A 59 -0.95 -2.50 3.29
CA GLU A 59 -1.82 -3.33 4.13
C GLU A 59 -1.44 -4.81 4.04
N ASN A 60 -1.00 -5.27 2.85
CA ASN A 60 -0.55 -6.64 2.60
C ASN A 60 0.97 -6.85 2.78
N GLN A 61 1.68 -5.87 3.37
CA GLN A 61 3.14 -5.92 3.61
C GLN A 61 3.98 -6.22 2.35
N TRP A 62 3.49 -5.83 1.19
CA TRP A 62 4.19 -5.94 -0.08
C TRP A 62 5.03 -4.71 -0.34
N HIS A 63 6.33 -4.91 -0.58
CA HIS A 63 7.26 -3.85 -0.94
C HIS A 63 7.50 -3.86 -2.45
N PRO A 64 6.88 -2.94 -3.22
CA PRO A 64 7.03 -2.85 -4.67
C PRO A 64 8.39 -2.30 -5.12
N PHE A 65 9.29 -1.99 -4.17
CA PHE A 65 10.62 -1.51 -4.51
C PHE A 65 11.51 -2.71 -4.79
N SER A 66 12.00 -2.80 -6.02
CA SER A 66 13.04 -3.74 -6.43
C SER A 66 14.14 -3.76 -5.38
N ILE A 67 14.39 -4.95 -4.86
CA ILE A 67 15.60 -5.28 -4.14
C ILE A 67 16.73 -4.90 -5.09
N HIS A 68 17.43 -3.80 -4.81
CA HIS A 68 18.64 -3.48 -5.56
C HIS A 68 19.61 -4.60 -5.21
N GLY A 69 19.79 -5.54 -6.14
CA GLY A 69 20.86 -6.52 -6.03
C GLY A 69 22.14 -5.72 -5.96
N VAL A 70 22.70 -5.59 -4.75
CA VAL A 70 24.07 -5.12 -4.57
C VAL A 70 24.91 -6.04 -5.44
N GLN A 71 25.41 -5.47 -6.53
CA GLN A 71 26.21 -6.18 -7.51
C GLN A 71 27.39 -6.77 -6.73
N GLY A 72 27.40 -8.11 -6.62
CA GLY A 72 28.42 -8.82 -5.88
C GLY A 72 29.78 -8.37 -6.40
N GLU A 73 30.63 -7.89 -5.49
CA GLU A 73 32.05 -7.74 -5.76
C GLU A 73 32.54 -9.10 -6.27
N GLU A 74 33.05 -9.14 -7.50
CA GLU A 74 33.74 -10.34 -7.99
C GLU A 74 34.96 -10.57 -7.09
N PRO A 75 35.16 -11.79 -6.54
CA PRO A 75 36.34 -12.06 -5.74
C PRO A 75 37.57 -12.01 -6.65
N LYS A 76 38.52 -11.15 -6.29
CA LYS A 76 39.82 -10.99 -6.96
C LYS A 76 40.77 -12.15 -6.66
#